data_AF-A0A9X4NZC7-F1
#
_entry.id   AF-A0A9X4NZC7-F1
#
_cell.length_a   1.000
_cell.length_b   1.000
_cell.length_c   1.000
_cell.angle_alpha   90.00
_cell.angle_beta   90.00
_cell.angle_gamma   90.00
#
_symmetry.space_group_name_H-M   'P 1'
#
loop_
_entity.id
_entity.type
_entity.pdbx_description
1 polymer ?
#
loop_
_entity_poly.entity_id
_entity_poly.type
_entity_poly.pdbx_seq_one_letter_code
_entity_poly.pdbx_strand_id
1 'polypeptide(L)' 'TSIEESKLVIVIISINYLNSSWCLEQLAKAVECNKLILPVFDDVHPSELRLQNGSVAEAFFKHEKAFKDNPDKV' A
#
# COMPACT_ATOMS: atom_id res chain seq x y z
N THR A 1 13.63 -11.05 6.18
CA THR A 1 12.61 -10.31 6.97
C THR A 1 11.40 -11.21 7.20
N SER A 2 10.50 -10.88 8.14
CA SER A 2 9.31 -11.71 8.42
C SER A 2 8.46 -11.99 7.16
N ILE A 3 8.40 -11.05 6.21
CA ILE A 3 7.72 -11.23 4.91
C ILE A 3 8.39 -12.33 4.08
N GLU A 4 9.71 -12.35 3.99
CA GLU A 4 10.47 -13.33 3.19
C GLU A 4 10.28 -14.76 3.69
N GLU A 5 10.07 -14.95 4.99
CA GLU A 5 9.83 -16.26 5.62
C GLU A 5 8.34 -16.65 5.61
N SER A 6 7.45 -15.70 5.35
CA SER A 6 6.01 -15.91 5.34
C SER A 6 5.52 -16.66 4.09
N LYS A 7 4.47 -17.45 4.26
CA LYS A 7 3.76 -18.13 3.15
C LYS A 7 2.59 -17.29 2.59
N LEU A 8 2.01 -16.45 3.44
CA LEU A 8 0.83 -15.63 3.17
C LEU A 8 1.04 -14.27 3.85
N VAL A 9 0.67 -13.20 3.16
CA VAL A 9 0.64 -11.84 3.71
C VAL A 9 -0.79 -11.32 3.63
N ILE A 10 -1.35 -10.98 4.79
CA ILE A 10 -2.68 -10.35 4.87
C ILE A 10 -2.45 -8.84 4.93
N VAL A 11 -3.01 -8.11 3.98
CA VAL A 11 -2.88 -6.65 3.91
C VAL A 11 -4.22 -6.02 4.25
N ILE A 12 -4.26 -5.31 5.38
CA ILE A 12 -5.44 -4.56 5.82
C ILE A 12 -5.34 -3.16 5.23
N ILE A 13 -6.07 -2.93 4.14
CA ILE A 13 -6.08 -1.68 3.40
C ILE A 13 -7.09 -0.75 4.04
N SER A 14 -6.58 0.28 4.72
CA SER A 14 -7.34 1.40 5.26
C SER A 14 -6.72 2.72 4.80
N ILE A 15 -7.40 3.84 5.01
CA ILE A 15 -6.83 5.17 4.70
C ILE A 15 -5.52 5.42 5.48
N ASN A 16 -5.42 4.93 6.72
CA ASN A 16 -4.18 5.06 7.51
C ASN A 16 -3.05 4.19 6.96
N TYR A 17 -3.37 3.00 6.43
CA TYR A 17 -2.40 2.15 5.75
C TYR A 17 -1.80 2.87 4.53
N LEU A 18 -2.65 3.49 3.71
CA LEU A 18 -2.25 4.21 2.50
C LEU A 18 -1.44 5.49 2.79
N ASN A 19 -1.61 6.08 3.98
CA ASN A 19 -0.82 7.24 4.41
C ASN A 19 0.54 6.86 5.03
N SER A 20 0.83 5.57 5.24
CA SER A 20 2.05 5.10 5.88
C SER A 20 3.03 4.59 4.83
N SER A 21 4.12 5.34 4.62
CA SER A 21 5.18 4.94 3.69
C SER A 21 5.79 3.59 4.07
N TRP A 22 5.92 3.31 5.37
CA TRP A 22 6.40 2.02 5.85
C TRP A 22 5.44 0.87 5.49
N CYS A 23 4.13 1.08 5.59
CA CYS A 23 3.13 0.08 5.19
C CYS A 23 3.21 -0.22 3.68
N LEU A 24 3.34 0.82 2.85
CA LEU A 24 3.50 0.69 1.40
C LEU A 24 4.83 -0.01 1.03
N GLU A 25 5.92 0.28 1.75
CA GLU A 25 7.20 -0.42 1.59
C GLU A 25 7.09 -1.91 1.97
N GLN A 26 6.34 -2.26 3.01
CA GLN A 26 6.06 -3.66 3.34
C GLN A 26 5.21 -4.35 2.27
N LEU A 27 4.22 -3.67 1.69
CA LEU A 27 3.45 -4.20 0.55
C LEU A 27 4.34 -4.46 -0.66
N ALA A 28 5.18 -3.47 -1.02
CA ALA A 28 6.13 -3.60 -2.11
C ALA A 28 7.07 -4.80 -1.87
N LYS A 29 7.54 -4.99 -0.63
CA LYS A 29 8.36 -6.14 -0.27
C LYS A 29 7.63 -7.47 -0.41
N ALA A 30 6.35 -7.53 -0.04
CA ALA A 30 5.54 -8.74 -0.21
C ALA A 30 5.35 -9.10 -1.69
N VAL A 31 5.15 -8.09 -2.55
CA VAL A 31 5.06 -8.25 -4.00
C VAL A 31 6.41 -8.70 -4.59
N GLU A 32 7.52 -8.06 -4.19
CA GLU A 32 8.88 -8.43 -4.63
C GLU A 32 9.21 -9.88 -4.28
N CYS A 33 8.85 -10.32 -3.07
CA CYS A 33 9.06 -11.70 -2.62
C CYS A 33 8.02 -12.69 -3.16
N ASN A 34 7.18 -12.28 -4.13
CA ASN A 34 6.13 -13.06 -4.77
C ASN A 34 5.25 -13.83 -3.76
N LYS A 35 4.85 -13.13 -2.69
CA LYS A 35 4.03 -13.72 -1.63
C LYS A 35 2.59 -13.86 -2.09
N LEU A 36 1.90 -14.88 -1.57
CA LEU A 36 0.45 -14.91 -1.65
C LEU A 36 -0.08 -13.75 -0.80
N ILE A 37 -0.78 -12.80 -1.43
CA ILE A 37 -1.32 -11.62 -0.77
C ILE A 37 -2.84 -11.73 -0.71
N LEU A 38 -3.40 -11.58 0.48
CA LEU A 38 -4.84 -11.50 0.70
C LEU A 38 -5.19 -10.08 1.17
N PRO A 39 -5.79 -9.24 0.31
CA PRO A 39 -6.23 -7.91 0.71
C PRO A 39 -7.55 -8.00 1.51
N VAL A 40 -7.60 -7.26 2.61
CA VAL A 40 -8.82 -6.99 3.40
C VAL A 40 -9.03 -5.49 3.36
N PHE A 41 -10.22 -5.06 2.94
CA PHE A 41 -10.55 -3.64 2.79
C PHE A 41 -11.32 -3.16 4.02
N ASP A 42 -10.75 -2.18 4.72
CA ASP A 42 -11.29 -1.58 5.94
C ASP A 42 -11.71 -0.14 5.63
N ASP A 43 -13.02 0.08 5.51
CA ASP A 43 -13.65 1.36 5.14
C ASP A 43 -13.06 2.03 3.88
N VAL A 44 -12.52 1.23 2.96
CA VAL A 44 -12.02 1.65 1.64
C VAL A 44 -12.70 0.80 0.58
N HIS A 45 -13.35 1.42 -0.40
CA HIS A 45 -13.94 0.63 -1.47
C HIS A 45 -12.85 0.15 -2.44
N PRO A 46 -12.82 -1.14 -2.86
CA PRO A 46 -11.78 -1.64 -3.75
C PRO A 46 -11.65 -0.88 -5.08
N SER A 47 -12.77 -0.30 -5.58
CA SER A 47 -12.72 0.54 -6.78
C SER A 47 -11.99 1.86 -6.55
N GLU A 48 -12.08 2.44 -5.35
CA GLU A 48 -11.38 3.68 -5.01
C GLU A 48 -9.88 3.50 -5.01
N LEU A 49 -9.42 2.34 -4.52
CA LEU A 49 -8.01 1.95 -4.61
C LEU A 49 -7.58 1.73 -6.07
N ARG A 50 -8.38 0.99 -6.85
CA ARG A 50 -8.04 0.66 -8.24
C ARG A 50 -8.02 1.89 -9.16
N LEU A 51 -8.96 2.80 -8.96
CA LEU A 51 -9.11 4.01 -9.78
C LEU A 51 -8.38 5.22 -9.17
N GLN A 52 -7.79 5.06 -7.98
CA GLN A 52 -7.14 6.13 -7.21
C GLN A 52 -8.02 7.37 -7.10
N ASN A 53 -9.26 7.18 -6.65
CA ASN A 53 -10.25 8.25 -6.50
C ASN A 53 -10.82 8.29 -5.07
N GLY A 54 -11.77 9.19 -4.82
CA GLY A 54 -12.38 9.34 -3.49
C GLY A 54 -11.34 9.72 -2.42
N SER A 55 -11.49 9.14 -1.22
CA SER A 55 -10.58 9.35 -0.07
C SER A 55 -9.17 8.80 -0.30
N VAL A 56 -9.02 7.81 -1.20
CA VAL A 56 -7.73 7.23 -1.55
C VAL A 56 -6.86 8.21 -2.33
N ALA A 57 -7.45 9.03 -3.21
CA ALA A 57 -6.70 10.00 -4.02
C ALA A 57 -5.86 10.95 -3.16
N GLU A 58 -6.40 11.39 -2.01
CA GLU A 58 -5.67 12.30 -1.11
C GLU A 58 -4.45 11.62 -0.47
N ALA A 59 -4.56 10.33 -0.12
CA ALA A 59 -3.44 9.57 0.44
C ALA A 59 -2.31 9.39 -0.59
N PHE A 60 -2.65 9.07 -1.84
CA PHE A 60 -1.67 8.97 -2.93
C PHE A 60 -1.02 10.33 -3.22
N PHE A 61 -1.80 11.40 -3.29
CA PHE A 61 -1.27 12.75 -3.49
C PHE A 61 -0.29 13.17 -2.37
N LYS A 62 -0.59 12.83 -1.10
CA LYS A 62 0.33 13.07 0.02
C LYS A 62 1.62 12.30 -0.14
N HIS A 63 1.56 11.04 -0.55
CA HIS A 63 2.73 10.19 -0.78
C HIS A 63 3.60 10.75 -1.93
N GLU A 64 3.01 11.06 -3.08
CA GLU A 64 3.72 11.70 -4.21
C GLU A 64 4.42 12.99 -3.80
N LYS A 65 3.73 13.84 -3.02
CA LYS A 65 4.31 15.10 -2.54
C LYS A 65 5.47 14.87 -1.56
N ALA A 66 5.36 13.86 -0.69
CA ALA A 66 6.41 13.53 0.28
C ALA A 66 7.69 13.00 -0.39
N PHE A 67 7.56 12.34 -1.54
CA PHE A 67 8.67 11.73 -2.29
C PHE A 67 8.97 12.44 -3.62
N LYS A 68 8.57 13.70 -3.75
CA LYS A 68 8.81 14.49 -4.98
C LYS A 68 10.28 14.52 -5.42
N ASP A 69 11.20 14.52 -4.45
CA ASP A 69 12.66 14.54 -4.69
C ASP A 69 13.28 13.14 -4.75
N ASN A 70 12.47 12.08 -4.64
CA ASN A 70 12.89 10.69 -4.71
C ASN A 70 11.87 9.83 -5.48
N PRO A 71 11.82 9.97 -6.82
CA PRO A 71 10.77 9.37 -7.65
C PRO A 71 10.79 7.83 -7.61
N ASP A 72 11.91 7.20 -7.24
CA ASP A 72 12.01 5.75 -7.06
C ASP A 72 11.16 5.22 -5.87
N LYS A 73 10.66 6.13 -5.01
CA LYS A 73 9.78 5.80 -3.88
C LYS A 73 8.29 6.09 -4.11
N VAL A 74 7.93 6.58 -5.30
CA VAL A 74 6.54 6.89 -5.69
C VAL A 74 5.94 5.74 -6.49
#